data_AF-A0A7C9MRW6-F1
#
_entry.id   AF-A0A7C9MRW6-F1
#
_cell.length_a   1.000
_cell.length_b   1.000
_cell.length_c   1.000
_cell.angle_alpha   90.00
_cell.angle_beta   90.00
_cell.angle_gamma   90.00
#
_symmetry.space_group_name_H-M   'P 1'
#
loop_
_entity.id
_entity.type
_entity.pdbx_description
1 polymer ?
#
loop_
_entity_poly.entity_id
_entity_poly.type
_entity_poly.pdbx_seq_one_letter_code
_entity_poly.pdbx_strand_id
1 'polypeptide(L)'
;METKPTDIQTWLHLSRKQKGLTGKEVLRQLEERYNFRISKSAFYRYEDPDTSLKSIPLLLIVALCDIYDRDFEEPFKIVRKQISID
;
A
#
# COMPACT_ATOMS: atom_id res chain seq x y z
N MET A 1 11.00 14.38 -14.02
CA MET A 1 11.77 13.67 -12.99
C MET A 1 10.87 12.59 -12.42
N GLU A 2 11.24 11.32 -12.54
CA GLU A 2 10.52 10.24 -11.85
C GLU A 2 10.91 10.27 -10.37
N THR A 3 10.09 10.92 -9.54
CA THR A 3 10.25 10.88 -8.09
C THR A 3 9.88 9.49 -7.60
N LYS A 4 10.88 8.68 -7.26
CA LYS A 4 10.67 7.39 -6.59
C LYS A 4 10.01 7.64 -5.23
N PRO A 5 8.98 6.87 -4.84
CA PRO A 5 8.32 7.02 -3.55
C PRO A 5 9.30 6.79 -2.40
N THR A 6 9.30 7.69 -1.41
CA THR A 6 10.16 7.65 -0.23
C THR A 6 9.47 7.04 0.99
N ASP A 7 8.15 6.92 0.95
CA ASP A 7 7.30 6.36 1.99
C ASP A 7 6.31 5.33 1.42
N ILE A 8 5.80 4.47 2.30
CA ILE A 8 4.95 3.35 1.90
C ILE A 8 3.58 3.81 1.39
N GLN A 9 3.03 4.92 1.89
CA GLN A 9 1.70 5.42 1.50
C GLN A 9 1.72 5.95 0.07
N THR A 10 2.73 6.74 -0.28
CA THR A 10 2.98 7.18 -1.65
C THR A 10 3.21 5.99 -2.58
N TRP A 11 3.99 4.99 -2.16
CA TRP A 11 4.22 3.79 -2.96
C TRP A 11 2.91 3.03 -3.25
N LEU A 12 2.06 2.83 -2.22
CA LEU A 12 0.76 2.16 -2.38
C LEU A 12 -0.17 2.94 -3.31
N HIS A 13 -0.26 4.26 -3.12
CA HIS A 13 -1.08 5.13 -3.96
C HIS A 13 -0.68 5.06 -5.44
N LEU A 14 0.60 5.24 -5.73
CA LEU A 14 1.13 5.23 -7.09
C LEU A 14 0.98 3.85 -7.73
N SER A 15 1.25 2.77 -6.99
CA SER A 15 1.11 1.40 -7.48
C SER A 15 -0.34 1.10 -7.89
N ARG A 16 -1.32 1.50 -7.08
CA ARG A 16 -2.74 1.34 -7.44
C ARG A 16 -3.09 2.14 -8.69
N LYS A 17 -2.66 3.40 -8.77
CA LYS A 17 -2.93 4.28 -9.91
C LYS A 17 -2.32 3.73 -11.21
N GLN A 18 -1.10 3.20 -11.15
CA GLN A 18 -0.42 2.58 -12.29
C GLN A 18 -1.13 1.29 -12.75
N LYS A 19 -1.65 0.48 -11.82
CA LYS A 19 -2.46 -0.69 -12.15
C LYS A 19 -3.86 -0.33 -12.72
N GLY A 20 -4.27 0.94 -12.60
CA GLY A 20 -5.56 1.42 -13.09
C GLY A 20 -6.75 1.02 -12.20
N LEU A 21 -6.51 0.63 -10.94
CA LEU A 21 -7.56 0.16 -10.03
C LEU A 21 -8.19 1.29 -9.23
N THR A 22 -9.50 1.21 -9.04
CA THR A 22 -10.22 2.01 -8.04
C THR A 22 -10.04 1.41 -6.65
N GLY A 23 -10.19 2.22 -5.61
CA GLY A 23 -10.14 1.71 -4.23
C GLY A 23 -11.21 0.66 -3.93
N LYS A 24 -12.38 0.74 -4.59
CA LYS A 24 -13.45 -0.27 -4.45
C LYS A 24 -13.03 -1.62 -5.00
N GLU A 25 -12.33 -1.65 -6.12
CA GLU A 25 -11.84 -2.90 -6.72
C GLU A 25 -10.75 -3.55 -5.87
N VAL A 26 -9.85 -2.74 -5.30
CA VAL A 26 -8.81 -3.25 -4.39
C VAL A 26 -9.43 -3.85 -3.14
N LEU A 27 -10.38 -3.14 -2.51
CA LEU A 27 -11.11 -3.64 -1.34
C LEU A 27 -11.83 -4.96 -1.64
N ARG A 28 -12.48 -5.08 -2.80
CA ARG A 28 -13.13 -6.32 -3.24
C ARG A 28 -12.13 -7.46 -3.39
N GLN A 29 -10.98 -7.21 -4.03
CA GLN A 29 -9.94 -8.23 -4.20
C GLN A 29 -9.30 -8.65 -2.88
N LEU A 30 -9.10 -7.72 -1.94
CA LEU A 30 -8.61 -8.03 -0.59
C LEU A 30 -9.57 -8.96 0.16
N GLU A 31 -10.88 -8.73 0.05
CA GLU A 31 -11.87 -9.61 0.69
C GLU A 31 -11.95 -10.97 -0.02
N GLU A 32 -12.05 -10.99 -1.35
CA GLU A 32 -12.25 -12.23 -2.12
C GLU A 32 -11.02 -13.15 -2.14
N ARG A 33 -9.82 -12.59 -2.30
CA ARG A 33 -8.58 -13.38 -2.49
C ARG A 33 -7.86 -13.68 -1.17
N TYR A 34 -8.01 -12.81 -0.18
CA TYR A 34 -7.21 -12.84 1.05
C TYR A 34 -8.04 -12.82 2.33
N ASN A 35 -9.37 -12.73 2.25
CA ASN A 35 -10.26 -12.59 3.41
C ASN A 35 -9.91 -11.37 4.30
N PHE A 36 -9.31 -10.34 3.70
CA PHE A 36 -9.03 -9.07 4.38
C PHE A 36 -10.25 -8.17 4.36
N ARG A 37 -10.83 -7.91 5.55
CA ARG A 37 -11.89 -6.92 5.71
C ARG A 37 -11.33 -5.61 6.24
N ILE A 38 -11.29 -4.62 5.36
CA ILE A 38 -10.79 -3.27 5.67
C ILE A 38 -11.89 -2.27 5.32
N SER A 39 -12.13 -1.30 6.21
CA SER A 39 -13.09 -0.24 5.92
C SER A 39 -12.56 0.66 4.80
N LYS A 40 -13.48 1.22 4.00
CA LYS A 40 -13.13 2.17 2.94
C LYS A 40 -12.26 3.32 3.46
N SER A 41 -12.61 3.88 4.61
CA SER A 41 -11.85 4.97 5.24
C SER A 41 -10.44 4.55 5.66
N ALA A 42 -10.26 3.36 6.23
CA ALA A 42 -8.94 2.87 6.61
C ALA A 42 -8.06 2.64 5.37
N PHE A 43 -8.62 2.06 4.31
CA PHE A 43 -7.90 1.87 3.05
C PHE A 43 -7.37 3.17 2.47
N TYR A 44 -8.20 4.22 2.37
CA TYR A 44 -7.73 5.49 1.82
C TYR A 44 -6.69 6.17 2.69
N ARG A 45 -6.71 5.96 4.02
CA ARG A 45 -5.63 6.44 4.90
C ARG A 45 -4.29 5.75 4.60
N TYR A 46 -4.31 4.47 4.20
CA TYR A 46 -3.10 3.74 3.78
C TYR A 46 -2.51 4.24 2.45
N GLU A 47 -3.26 5.01 1.68
CA GLU A 47 -2.83 5.57 0.39
C GLU A 47 -2.72 7.09 0.40
N ASP A 48 -2.87 7.72 1.56
CA ASP A 48 -2.81 9.16 1.72
C ASP A 48 -1.48 9.53 2.38
N PRO A 49 -0.51 10.10 1.64
CA PRO A 49 0.80 10.44 2.20
C PRO A 49 0.75 11.57 3.23
N ASP A 50 -0.31 12.37 3.26
CA ASP A 50 -0.48 13.46 4.23
C ASP A 50 -1.07 12.95 5.56
N THR A 51 -1.61 11.72 5.58
CA THR A 51 -2.14 11.10 6.79
C THR A 51 -1.02 10.52 7.65
N SER A 52 -0.88 11.01 8.88
CA SER A 52 -0.05 10.33 9.89
C SER A 52 -0.67 8.98 10.27
N LEU A 53 0.07 7.90 10.02
CA LEU A 53 -0.27 6.53 10.39
C LEU A 53 0.69 6.01 11.45
N LYS A 54 0.16 5.22 12.40
CA LYS A 54 0.98 4.50 13.38
C LYS A 54 1.70 3.30 12.76
N SER A 55 1.05 2.58 11.85
CA SER A 55 1.61 1.43 11.13
C SER A 55 0.66 0.90 10.06
N ILE A 56 1.22 0.23 9.05
CA ILE A 56 0.48 -0.59 8.07
C ILE A 56 0.90 -2.05 8.28
N PRO A 57 -0.05 -3.01 8.42
CA PRO A 57 0.30 -4.42 8.58
C PRO A 57 1.12 -4.97 7.41
N LEU A 58 2.22 -5.69 7.67
CA LEU A 58 3.06 -6.27 6.61
C LEU A 58 2.28 -7.22 5.69
N LEU A 59 1.39 -8.05 6.24
CA LEU A 59 0.56 -8.96 5.46
C LEU A 59 -0.36 -8.20 4.49
N LEU A 60 -0.84 -7.01 4.87
CA LEU A 60 -1.62 -6.17 3.99
C LEU A 60 -0.75 -5.63 2.85
N ILE A 61 0.47 -5.19 3.14
CA ILE A 61 1.40 -4.73 2.10
C ILE A 61 1.69 -5.85 1.10
N VAL A 62 1.92 -7.08 1.57
CA VAL A 62 2.14 -8.26 0.70
C VAL A 62 0.92 -8.54 -0.19
N ALA A 63 -0.29 -8.54 0.37
CA ALA A 63 -1.52 -8.74 -0.40
C ALA A 63 -1.72 -7.65 -1.46
N LEU A 64 -1.41 -6.40 -1.12
CA LEU A 64 -1.48 -5.28 -2.06
C LEU A 64 -0.42 -5.37 -3.16
N CYS A 65 0.78 -5.87 -2.87
CA CYS A 65 1.81 -6.11 -3.89
C CYS A 65 1.32 -7.09 -4.96
N ASP A 66 0.71 -8.20 -4.54
CA ASP A 66 0.12 -9.16 -5.48
C ASP A 66 -1.06 -8.55 -6.28
N ILE A 67 -1.97 -7.81 -5.64
CA ILE A 67 -3.08 -7.14 -6.36
C ILE A 67 -2.56 -6.12 -7.39
N TYR A 68 -1.48 -5.42 -7.05
CA TYR A 68 -0.84 -4.43 -7.91
C TYR A 68 0.11 -5.04 -8.94
N ASP A 69 0.36 -6.35 -8.88
CA ASP A 69 1.30 -7.07 -9.75
C ASP A 69 2.71 -6.46 -9.67
N ARG A 70 3.17 -6.23 -8.44
CA ARG A 70 4.49 -5.66 -8.13
C ARG A 70 5.23 -6.52 -7.11
N ASP A 71 6.54 -6.50 -7.20
CA ASP A 71 7.41 -7.21 -6.26
C ASP A 71 7.47 -6.54 -4.88
N PHE A 72 7.63 -7.34 -3.83
CA PHE A 72 7.68 -6.88 -2.44
C PHE A 72 9.02 -6.23 -2.04
N GLU A 73 10.08 -6.37 -2.83
CA GLU A 73 11.42 -5.84 -2.54
C GLU A 73 11.41 -4.31 -2.38
N GLU A 74 10.71 -3.58 -3.26
CA GLU A 74 10.58 -2.12 -3.17
C GLU A 74 9.91 -1.65 -1.89
N PRO A 75 8.67 -2.07 -1.55
CA PRO A 75 8.02 -1.63 -0.32
C PRO A 75 8.78 -2.12 0.92
N PHE A 76 9.44 -3.28 0.89
CA PHE A 76 10.31 -3.72 1.98
C PHE A 76 11.49 -2.78 2.23
N LYS A 77 12.18 -2.32 1.18
CA LYS A 77 13.28 -1.34 1.30
C LYS A 77 12.80 -0.02 1.89
N ILE A 78 11.59 0.43 1.51
CA ILE A 78 10.98 1.65 2.04
C ILE A 78 10.69 1.49 3.54
N VAL A 79 9.94 0.45 3.92
CA VAL A 79 9.58 0.18 5.32
C VAL A 79 10.82 0.00 6.20
N ARG A 80 11.84 -0.73 5.72
CA ARG A 80 13.10 -0.92 6.45
C ARG A 80 13.83 0.40 6.74
N LYS A 81 13.88 1.31 5.76
CA LYS A 81 14.50 2.63 5.95
C LYS A 81 13.74 3.46 6.98
N GLN A 82 12.41 3.42 6.94
CA GLN A 82 11.58 4.12 7.92
C GLN A 82 11.80 3.60 9.35
N ILE A 83 11.98 2.29 9.54
CA ILE A 83 12.29 1.69 10.85
C ILE A 83 13.70 2.08 11.35
N SER A 84 14.64 2.39 10.44
CA SER A 84 16.03 2.70 10.82
C SER A 84 16.28 4.20 11.08
N ILE A 85 15.28 5.05 10.85
CA ILE A 85 15.35 6.52 11.03
C ILE A 85 14.74 6.94 12.38
N ASP A 86 13.87 6.12 12.96
CA ASP A 86 13.38 6.21 14.36
C ASP A 86 14.21 5.32 15.31
#